data_AF-A0A2E0H4X7-F1
#
_entry.id   AF-A0A2E0H4X7-F1
#
_cell.length_a   1.000
_cell.length_b   1.000
_cell.length_c   1.000
_cell.angle_alpha   90.00
_cell.angle_beta   90.00
_cell.angle_gamma   90.00
#
_symmetry.space_group_name_H-M   'P 1'
#
loop_
_entity.id
_entity.type
_entity.pdbx_description
1 polymer ?
#
loop_
_entity_poly.entity_id
_entity_poly.type
_entity_poly.pdbx_seq_one_letter_code
_entity_poly.pdbx_strand_id
1 'polypeptide(L)'
;REGRTGYPMIDACMRALKETGWINFRMRAMLMSFSSYHLWLHWRRPAVHLAKLFTDYEPGIHYSQAQMQSGTTGINSIRIYNPIKQGVDHDANGNFIRKWVPELRFASNEAIHNPTAANSRSTDYPCPIVDEKIARKTAAEKIYNLRRATSHREHAKKVFIKHGSRKSRIIRNHKDIKTNDNQGELALDTSIKYTSSSKK
;
A
#
# COMPACT_ATOMS: atom_id res chain seq x y z
N ARG A 1 -1.68 4.23 -15.94
CA ARG A 1 -1.84 3.16 -16.96
C ARG A 1 -0.53 2.89 -17.69
N GLU A 2 0.14 3.90 -18.26
CA GLU A 2 1.33 3.68 -19.10
C GLU A 2 2.67 3.64 -18.38
N GLY A 3 2.76 4.14 -17.14
CA GLY A 3 4.04 4.36 -16.48
C GLY A 3 4.77 5.56 -17.09
N ARG A 4 4.03 6.66 -17.23
CA ARG A 4 4.48 7.97 -17.76
C ARG A 4 3.99 9.12 -16.88
N THR A 5 4.09 8.93 -15.57
CA THR A 5 3.64 9.90 -14.56
C THR A 5 4.70 10.96 -14.26
N GLY A 6 5.94 10.73 -14.68
CA GLY A 6 7.08 11.57 -14.33
C GLY A 6 7.61 11.28 -12.91
N TYR A 7 7.13 10.21 -12.28
CA TYR A 7 7.62 9.70 -10.99
C TYR A 7 8.31 8.35 -11.18
N PRO A 8 9.66 8.31 -11.17
CA PRO A 8 10.43 7.14 -11.62
C PRO A 8 10.04 5.83 -10.94
N MET A 9 9.82 5.86 -9.62
CA MET A 9 9.43 4.67 -8.87
C MET A 9 8.00 4.20 -9.19
N ILE A 10 7.05 5.13 -9.45
CA ILE A 10 5.68 4.79 -9.89
C ILE A 10 5.70 4.20 -11.30
N ASP A 11 6.48 4.83 -12.19
CA ASP A 11 6.58 4.44 -13.58
C ASP A 11 7.28 3.10 -13.74
N ALA A 12 8.35 2.86 -12.99
CA ALA A 12 9.01 1.57 -12.88
C ALA A 12 8.06 0.47 -12.40
N CYS A 13 7.26 0.72 -11.35
CA CYS A 13 6.28 -0.26 -10.85
C CYS A 13 5.22 -0.60 -11.91
N MET A 14 4.69 0.40 -12.61
CA MET A 14 3.69 0.17 -13.66
C MET A 14 4.26 -0.60 -14.85
N ARG A 15 5.49 -0.31 -15.26
CA ARG A 15 6.17 -0.99 -16.37
C ARG A 15 6.56 -2.42 -16.00
N ALA A 16 7.12 -2.62 -14.80
CA ALA A 16 7.40 -3.94 -14.25
C ALA A 16 6.16 -4.83 -14.17
N LEU A 17 5.05 -4.26 -13.68
CA LEU A 17 3.77 -4.97 -13.60
C LEU A 17 3.25 -5.38 -14.98
N LYS A 18 3.33 -4.51 -15.97
CA LYS A 18 2.88 -4.84 -17.33
C LYS A 18 3.68 -5.98 -17.96
N GLU A 19 4.99 -5.98 -17.74
CA GLU A 19 5.88 -6.96 -18.36
C GLU A 19 5.82 -8.31 -17.63
N THR A 20 5.84 -8.30 -16.30
CA THR A 20 6.01 -9.51 -15.50
C THR A 20 4.72 -10.06 -14.91
N GLY A 21 3.66 -9.23 -14.87
CA GLY A 21 2.42 -9.55 -14.19
C GLY A 21 2.51 -9.53 -12.66
N TRP A 22 3.64 -9.14 -12.07
CA TRP A 22 3.84 -9.17 -10.63
C TRP A 22 4.66 -8.00 -10.09
N ILE A 23 4.20 -7.45 -8.97
CA ILE A 23 4.95 -6.53 -8.12
C ILE A 23 4.64 -6.84 -6.66
N ASN A 24 5.55 -6.50 -5.75
CA ASN A 24 5.34 -6.75 -4.33
C ASN A 24 4.21 -5.89 -3.73
N PHE A 25 3.77 -6.25 -2.53
CA PHE A 25 2.66 -5.60 -1.85
C PHE A 25 2.83 -4.08 -1.67
N ARG A 26 4.04 -3.62 -1.34
CA ARG A 26 4.31 -2.20 -1.12
C ARG A 26 4.22 -1.39 -2.41
N MET A 27 4.70 -1.94 -3.51
CA MET A 27 4.54 -1.35 -4.84
C MET A 27 3.07 -1.25 -5.22
N ARG A 28 2.26 -2.29 -4.96
CA ARG A 28 0.80 -2.25 -5.20
C ARG A 28 0.12 -1.15 -4.38
N ALA A 29 0.44 -1.08 -3.09
CA ALA A 29 -0.09 -0.05 -2.19
C ALA A 29 0.28 1.36 -2.65
N MET A 30 1.52 1.55 -3.09
CA MET A 30 2.01 2.83 -3.61
C MET A 30 1.28 3.24 -4.90
N LEU A 31 1.05 2.33 -5.85
CA LEU A 31 0.28 2.62 -7.06
C LEU A 31 -1.17 3.06 -6.75
N MET A 32 -1.82 2.36 -5.81
CA MET A 32 -3.18 2.72 -5.38
C MET A 32 -3.21 4.06 -4.64
N SER A 33 -2.29 4.28 -3.71
CA SER A 33 -2.18 5.53 -2.95
C SER A 33 -1.88 6.74 -3.86
N PHE A 34 -0.96 6.59 -4.82
CA PHE A 34 -0.66 7.64 -5.79
C PHE A 34 -1.88 7.97 -6.64
N SER A 35 -2.57 6.95 -7.16
CA SER A 35 -3.80 7.14 -7.95
C SER A 35 -4.91 7.86 -7.17
N SER A 36 -5.11 7.51 -5.90
CA SER A 36 -6.19 8.08 -5.09
C SER A 36 -5.89 9.46 -4.52
N TYR A 37 -4.65 9.72 -4.09
CA TYR A 37 -4.33 10.96 -3.38
C TYR A 37 -3.61 11.99 -4.24
N HIS A 38 -2.69 11.56 -5.10
CA HIS A 38 -1.98 12.52 -5.97
C HIS A 38 -2.83 12.88 -7.18
N LEU A 39 -3.53 11.89 -7.76
CA LEU A 39 -4.34 12.09 -8.97
C LEU A 39 -5.84 12.20 -8.72
N TRP A 40 -6.29 12.05 -7.47
CA TRP A 40 -7.72 12.13 -7.11
C TRP A 40 -8.65 11.19 -7.91
N LEU A 41 -8.14 10.04 -8.32
CA LEU A 41 -8.92 9.05 -9.06
C LEU A 41 -9.73 8.17 -8.10
N HIS A 42 -10.99 7.95 -8.45
CA HIS A 42 -11.84 6.99 -7.73
C HIS A 42 -11.25 5.58 -7.83
N TRP A 43 -11.02 4.93 -6.68
CA TRP A 43 -10.27 3.68 -6.51
C TRP A 43 -10.68 2.55 -7.46
N ARG A 44 -11.98 2.46 -7.79
CA ARG A 44 -12.53 1.41 -8.67
C ARG A 44 -11.85 1.37 -10.04
N ARG A 45 -11.56 2.53 -10.64
CA ARG A 45 -10.95 2.59 -11.98
C ARG A 45 -9.50 2.08 -11.99
N PRO A 46 -8.60 2.56 -11.11
CA PRO A 46 -7.26 1.97 -10.93
C PRO A 46 -7.31 0.49 -10.55
N ALA A 47 -8.18 0.10 -9.60
CA ALA A 47 -8.27 -1.28 -9.14
C ALA A 47 -8.63 -2.25 -10.28
N VAL A 48 -9.65 -1.93 -11.08
CA VAL A 48 -10.04 -2.75 -12.24
C VAL A 48 -8.94 -2.79 -13.30
N HIS A 49 -8.19 -1.70 -13.48
CA HIS A 49 -7.07 -1.69 -14.42
C HIS A 49 -5.93 -2.60 -13.94
N LEU A 50 -5.53 -2.48 -12.68
CA LEU A 50 -4.45 -3.30 -12.10
C LEU A 50 -4.83 -4.79 -12.04
N ALA A 51 -6.10 -5.11 -11.77
CA ALA A 51 -6.60 -6.48 -11.77
C ALA A 51 -6.35 -7.22 -13.09
N LYS A 52 -6.37 -6.50 -14.23
CA LYS A 52 -6.11 -7.08 -15.55
C LYS A 52 -4.63 -7.39 -15.82
N LEU A 53 -3.72 -6.87 -14.99
CA LEU A 53 -2.29 -7.02 -15.18
C LEU A 53 -1.69 -8.10 -14.27
N PHE A 54 -2.32 -8.39 -13.13
CA PHE A 54 -1.77 -9.33 -12.16
C PHE A 54 -1.97 -10.79 -12.58
N THR A 55 -0.88 -11.55 -12.63
CA THR A 55 -0.92 -13.01 -12.82
C THR A 55 -1.39 -13.74 -11.55
N ASP A 56 -1.16 -13.13 -10.39
CA ASP A 56 -1.61 -13.59 -9.08
C ASP A 56 -2.92 -12.93 -8.63
N TYR A 57 -3.77 -12.54 -9.59
CA TYR A 57 -5.01 -11.86 -9.28
C TYR A 57 -5.98 -12.74 -8.48
N GLU A 58 -6.28 -12.31 -7.26
CA GLU A 58 -7.35 -12.86 -6.44
C GLU A 58 -8.28 -11.71 -6.00
N PRO A 59 -9.58 -11.75 -6.32
CA PRO A 59 -10.50 -10.64 -6.09
C PRO A 59 -10.72 -10.30 -4.60
N GLY A 60 -10.75 -11.30 -3.71
CA GLY A 60 -10.94 -11.14 -2.27
C GLY A 60 -9.83 -10.32 -1.60
N ILE A 61 -8.60 -10.50 -2.07
CA ILE A 61 -7.41 -9.78 -1.63
C ILE A 61 -7.31 -8.45 -2.38
N HIS A 62 -7.42 -8.45 -3.71
CA HIS A 62 -7.11 -7.28 -4.52
C HIS A 62 -8.04 -6.09 -4.23
N TYR A 63 -9.35 -6.31 -4.19
CA TYR A 63 -10.29 -5.21 -3.99
C TYR A 63 -10.32 -4.68 -2.57
N SER A 64 -10.19 -5.57 -1.57
CA SER A 64 -10.10 -5.16 -0.18
C SER A 64 -8.84 -4.32 0.07
N GLN A 65 -7.71 -4.73 -0.50
CA GLN A 65 -6.46 -3.98 -0.47
C GLN A 65 -6.58 -2.64 -1.22
N ALA A 66 -7.16 -2.63 -2.42
CA ALA A 66 -7.36 -1.39 -3.18
C ALA A 66 -8.18 -0.36 -2.39
N GLN A 67 -9.30 -0.78 -1.78
CA GLN A 67 -10.13 0.08 -0.93
C GLN A 67 -9.42 0.56 0.33
N MET A 68 -8.59 -0.29 0.93
CA MET A 68 -7.79 0.05 2.10
C MET A 68 -6.79 1.15 1.78
N GLN A 69 -6.06 1.02 0.66
CA GLN A 69 -5.01 1.96 0.27
C GLN A 69 -5.57 3.27 -0.32
N SER A 70 -6.81 3.27 -0.80
CA SER A 70 -7.54 4.49 -1.17
C SER A 70 -8.22 5.19 0.01
N GLY A 71 -8.19 4.59 1.21
CA GLY A 71 -8.81 5.13 2.42
C GLY A 71 -10.34 5.00 2.45
N THR A 72 -10.92 4.13 1.63
CA THR A 72 -12.37 3.92 1.51
C THR A 72 -12.94 3.10 2.68
N THR A 73 -12.15 2.22 3.29
CA THR A 73 -12.64 1.37 4.39
C THR A 73 -12.86 2.12 5.69
N GLY A 74 -12.21 3.28 5.89
CA GLY A 74 -12.37 4.12 7.09
C GLY A 74 -11.77 3.55 8.39
N ILE A 75 -11.25 2.32 8.38
CA ILE A 75 -10.70 1.64 9.56
C ILE A 75 -9.25 2.07 9.84
N ASN A 76 -8.47 2.31 8.78
CA ASN A 76 -7.05 2.62 8.90
C ASN A 76 -6.76 4.13 8.86
N SER A 77 -5.60 4.51 9.41
CA SER A 77 -5.02 5.81 9.17
C SER A 77 -4.74 5.99 7.67
N ILE A 78 -4.95 7.21 7.19
CA ILE A 78 -4.72 7.54 5.78
C ILE A 78 -3.22 7.48 5.52
N ARG A 79 -2.79 6.65 4.58
CA ARG A 79 -1.40 6.50 4.18
C ARG A 79 -1.19 7.07 2.79
N ILE A 80 -0.71 8.31 2.73
CA ILE A 80 -0.32 8.97 1.48
C ILE A 80 1.17 8.75 1.28
N TYR A 81 1.52 7.85 0.35
CA TYR A 81 2.92 7.53 0.07
C TYR A 81 3.59 8.66 -0.72
N ASN A 82 4.78 9.09 -0.30
CA ASN A 82 5.62 9.98 -1.11
C ASN A 82 6.45 9.12 -2.09
N PRO A 83 6.20 9.18 -3.41
CA PRO A 83 6.83 8.29 -4.38
C PRO A 83 8.36 8.47 -4.47
N ILE A 84 8.87 9.67 -4.21
CA ILE A 84 10.31 9.97 -4.24
C ILE A 84 11.00 9.32 -3.03
N LYS A 85 10.46 9.57 -1.83
CA LYS A 85 10.97 8.96 -0.59
C LYS A 85 10.91 7.43 -0.66
N GLN A 86 9.84 6.87 -1.23
CA GLN A 86 9.75 5.41 -1.44
C GLN A 86 10.82 4.89 -2.40
N GLY A 87 11.18 5.67 -3.41
CA GLY A 87 12.31 5.39 -4.27
C GLY A 87 13.61 5.32 -3.47
N VAL A 88 13.94 6.39 -2.75
CA VAL A 88 15.19 6.50 -1.98
C VAL A 88 15.30 5.41 -0.91
N ASP A 89 14.23 5.18 -0.15
CA ASP A 89 14.24 4.25 0.98
C ASP A 89 14.37 2.76 0.54
N HIS A 90 13.93 2.41 -0.68
CA HIS A 90 13.83 1.01 -1.13
C HIS A 90 14.63 0.68 -2.40
N ASP A 91 15.19 1.67 -3.07
CA ASP A 91 15.99 1.53 -4.28
C ASP A 91 17.07 2.63 -4.31
N ALA A 92 17.86 2.77 -3.25
CA ALA A 92 18.81 3.89 -3.07
C ALA A 92 19.79 4.10 -4.25
N ASN A 93 20.15 3.03 -4.97
CA ASN A 93 21.02 3.09 -6.15
C ASN A 93 20.24 3.24 -7.48
N GLY A 94 18.91 3.27 -7.40
CA GLY A 94 18.01 3.33 -8.55
C GLY A 94 18.03 2.08 -9.42
N ASN A 95 18.53 0.93 -8.96
CA ASN A 95 18.69 -0.28 -9.77
C ASN A 95 17.36 -0.76 -10.36
N PHE A 96 16.30 -0.73 -9.56
CA PHE A 96 14.96 -1.09 -10.04
C PHE A 96 14.45 -0.07 -11.06
N ILE A 97 14.64 1.23 -10.79
CA ILE A 97 14.26 2.30 -11.72
C ILE A 97 15.03 2.18 -13.05
N ARG A 98 16.36 2.00 -13.05
CA ARG A 98 17.19 1.86 -14.26
C ARG A 98 16.77 0.67 -15.12
N LYS A 99 16.32 -0.41 -14.50
CA LYS A 99 15.84 -1.61 -15.18
C LYS A 99 14.53 -1.35 -15.95
N TRP A 100 13.58 -0.68 -15.31
CA TRP A 100 12.22 -0.54 -15.84
C TRP A 100 11.95 0.80 -16.53
N VAL A 101 12.81 1.79 -16.31
CA VAL A 101 12.78 3.13 -16.90
C VAL A 101 14.12 3.37 -17.61
N PRO A 102 14.33 2.74 -18.79
CA PRO A 102 15.61 2.76 -19.48
C PRO A 102 16.09 4.17 -19.85
N GLU A 103 15.18 5.12 -20.04
CA GLU A 103 15.51 6.53 -20.29
C GLU A 103 16.23 7.20 -19.11
N LEU A 104 16.15 6.63 -17.89
CA LEU A 104 16.88 7.08 -16.70
C LEU A 104 18.09 6.21 -16.37
N ARG A 105 18.48 5.26 -17.25
CA ARG A 105 19.56 4.30 -16.98
C ARG A 105 20.90 4.96 -16.63
N PHE A 106 21.17 6.15 -17.18
CA PHE A 106 22.41 6.91 -16.96
C PHE A 106 22.26 8.09 -15.99
N ALA A 107 21.08 8.27 -15.38
CA ALA A 107 20.89 9.32 -14.38
C ALA A 107 21.81 9.08 -13.18
N SER A 108 22.28 10.12 -12.49
CA SER A 108 23.03 9.92 -11.24
C SER A 108 22.12 9.36 -10.14
N ASN A 109 22.70 8.82 -9.06
CA ASN A 109 21.90 8.30 -7.94
C ASN A 109 21.11 9.41 -7.23
N GLU A 110 21.60 10.65 -7.28
CA GLU A 110 20.92 11.83 -6.74
C GLU A 110 19.71 12.22 -7.60
N ALA A 111 19.83 12.08 -8.93
CA ALA A 111 18.81 12.48 -9.88
C ALA A 111 17.75 11.39 -10.15
N ILE A 112 18.08 10.10 -9.98
CA ILE A 112 17.23 9.00 -10.46
C ILE A 112 15.84 8.95 -9.83
N HIS A 113 15.69 9.41 -8.59
CA HIS A 113 14.40 9.44 -7.91
C HIS A 113 13.59 10.72 -8.19
N ASN A 114 14.24 11.77 -8.71
CA ASN A 114 13.62 13.06 -9.01
C ASN A 114 14.36 13.80 -10.15
N PRO A 115 14.24 13.32 -11.41
CA PRO A 115 15.07 13.80 -12.52
C PRO A 115 14.80 15.26 -12.89
N THR A 116 13.56 15.73 -12.74
CA THR A 116 13.18 17.11 -13.06
C THR A 116 13.72 18.15 -12.08
N ALA A 117 13.98 17.78 -10.82
CA ALA A 117 14.58 18.70 -9.86
C ALA A 117 16.11 18.85 -10.05
N ALA A 118 16.75 17.87 -10.69
CA ALA A 118 18.20 17.84 -10.88
C ALA A 118 18.67 18.61 -12.13
N ASN A 119 17.79 19.36 -12.82
CA ASN A 119 18.07 19.95 -14.14
C ASN A 119 18.59 18.94 -15.18
N SER A 120 18.46 17.62 -14.94
CA SER A 120 18.84 16.61 -15.91
C SER A 120 17.74 16.55 -16.96
N ARG A 121 17.92 17.29 -18.05
CA ARG A 121 17.16 17.12 -19.29
C ARG A 121 17.48 15.75 -19.89
N SER A 122 17.08 14.65 -19.25
CA SER A 122 16.81 13.44 -20.02
C SER A 122 15.60 13.81 -20.87
N THR A 123 15.83 14.17 -22.13
CA THR A 123 14.82 14.72 -23.05
C THR A 123 13.62 13.79 -23.23
N ASP A 124 13.77 12.52 -22.87
CA ASP A 124 12.83 11.45 -23.20
C ASP A 124 11.92 11.04 -22.02
N TYR A 125 12.27 11.42 -20.79
CA TYR A 125 11.45 11.10 -19.61
C TYR A 125 10.40 12.20 -19.34
N PRO A 126 9.11 11.85 -19.14
CA PRO A 126 8.06 12.85 -18.96
C PRO A 126 8.23 13.68 -17.68
N CYS A 127 7.82 14.94 -17.76
CA CYS A 127 7.67 15.78 -16.57
C CYS A 127 6.62 15.22 -15.61
N PRO A 128 6.75 15.45 -14.29
CA PRO A 128 5.74 15.10 -13.30
C PRO A 128 4.35 15.64 -13.67
N ILE A 129 3.36 14.75 -13.68
CA ILE A 129 1.97 15.12 -14.01
C ILE A 129 1.29 16.00 -12.96
N VAL A 130 1.85 16.04 -11.74
CA VAL A 130 1.43 16.88 -10.63
C VAL A 130 2.66 17.29 -9.81
N ASP A 131 2.55 18.33 -8.99
CA ASP A 131 3.53 18.61 -7.94
C ASP A 131 3.25 17.69 -6.73
N GLU A 132 4.25 16.92 -6.29
CA GLU A 132 4.08 15.94 -5.21
C GLU A 132 3.69 16.61 -3.89
N LYS A 133 4.39 17.69 -3.53
CA LYS A 133 4.25 18.34 -2.24
C LYS A 133 2.88 18.99 -2.14
N ILE A 134 2.47 19.68 -3.19
CA ILE A 134 1.16 20.33 -3.26
C ILE A 134 0.06 19.27 -3.26
N ALA A 135 0.14 18.27 -4.15
CA ALA A 135 -0.90 17.25 -4.28
C ALA A 135 -1.10 16.47 -2.97
N ARG A 136 -0.01 16.03 -2.33
CA ARG A 136 -0.07 15.31 -1.05
C ARG A 136 -0.66 16.17 0.07
N LYS A 137 -0.26 17.44 0.16
CA LYS A 137 -0.79 18.38 1.17
C LYS A 137 -2.28 18.62 0.97
N THR A 138 -2.70 18.95 -0.26
CA THR A 138 -4.11 19.16 -0.60
C THR A 138 -4.95 17.90 -0.37
N ALA A 139 -4.40 16.71 -0.65
CA ALA A 139 -5.04 15.44 -0.36
C ALA A 139 -5.31 15.25 1.13
N ALA A 140 -4.27 15.43 1.95
CA ALA A 140 -4.40 15.34 3.40
C ALA A 140 -5.44 16.34 3.93
N GLU A 141 -5.33 17.62 3.55
CA GLU A 141 -6.23 18.68 3.99
C GLU A 141 -7.70 18.36 3.67
N LYS A 142 -8.00 18.00 2.42
CA LYS A 142 -9.38 17.66 2.01
C LYS A 142 -9.95 16.52 2.84
N ILE A 143 -9.19 15.44 3.06
CA ILE A 143 -9.70 14.28 3.81
C ILE A 143 -9.85 14.60 5.30
N TYR A 144 -8.90 15.30 5.91
CA TYR A 144 -8.99 15.68 7.32
C TYR A 144 -10.12 16.69 7.56
N ASN A 145 -10.35 17.62 6.65
CA ASN A 145 -11.47 18.56 6.72
C ASN A 145 -12.82 17.83 6.66
N LEU A 146 -12.96 16.85 5.74
CA LEU A 146 -14.15 16.00 5.68
C LEU A 146 -14.37 15.22 6.98
N ARG A 147 -13.30 14.65 7.58
CA ARG A 147 -13.40 13.91 8.85
C ARG A 147 -13.77 14.80 10.04
N ARG A 148 -13.39 16.09 10.02
CA ARG A 148 -13.71 17.08 11.06
C ARG A 148 -15.13 17.63 10.94
N ALA A 149 -15.72 17.62 9.75
CA ALA A 149 -17.05 18.16 9.52
C ALA A 149 -18.11 17.45 10.40
N THR A 150 -19.04 18.22 10.96
CA THR A 150 -20.17 17.69 11.76
C THR A 150 -21.04 16.74 10.95
N SER A 151 -21.26 17.06 9.67
CA SER A 151 -21.98 16.22 8.72
C SER A 151 -21.39 14.81 8.59
N HIS A 152 -20.08 14.63 8.71
CA HIS A 152 -19.45 13.31 8.69
C HIS A 152 -19.85 12.47 9.90
N ARG A 153 -19.88 13.06 11.10
CA ARG A 153 -20.31 12.37 12.33
C ARG A 153 -21.77 11.95 12.24
N GLU A 154 -22.63 12.82 11.70
CA GLU A 154 -24.05 12.52 11.51
C GLU A 154 -24.27 11.38 10.53
N HIS A 155 -23.59 11.39 9.38
CA HIS A 155 -23.65 10.30 8.41
C HIS A 155 -23.13 8.99 8.99
N ALA A 156 -21.99 9.02 9.70
CA ALA A 156 -21.44 7.83 10.35
C ALA A 156 -22.43 7.25 11.38
N LYS A 157 -23.10 8.11 12.17
CA LYS A 157 -24.14 7.70 13.12
C LYS A 157 -25.33 7.06 12.41
N LYS A 158 -25.81 7.64 11.31
CA LYS A 158 -26.89 7.06 10.49
C LYS A 158 -26.53 5.68 9.93
N VAL A 159 -25.31 5.53 9.40
CA VAL A 159 -24.81 4.25 8.88
C VAL A 159 -24.70 3.21 10.00
N PHE A 160 -24.16 3.59 11.16
CA PHE A 160 -24.07 2.71 12.33
C PHE A 160 -25.44 2.26 12.83
N ILE A 161 -26.43 3.15 12.90
CA ILE A 161 -27.80 2.77 13.30
C ILE A 161 -28.42 1.78 12.29
N LYS A 162 -28.17 1.96 10.99
CA LYS A 162 -28.73 1.12 9.94
C LYS A 162 -28.06 -0.26 9.84
N HIS A 163 -26.74 -0.33 9.96
CA HIS A 163 -25.94 -1.52 9.64
C HIS A 163 -25.13 -2.08 10.83
N GLY A 164 -25.00 -1.33 11.92
CA GLY A 164 -24.26 -1.74 13.10
C GLY A 164 -24.95 -2.91 13.81
N SER A 165 -24.14 -3.80 14.38
CA SER A 165 -24.66 -4.89 15.22
C SER A 165 -25.48 -4.32 16.37
N ARG A 166 -26.72 -4.80 16.51
CA ARG A 166 -27.64 -4.44 17.60
C ARG A 166 -27.34 -5.20 18.89
N LYS A 167 -26.46 -6.21 18.83
CA LYS A 167 -26.00 -6.90 20.02
C LYS A 167 -25.14 -5.91 20.79
N SER A 168 -25.73 -5.32 21.83
CA SER A 168 -25.02 -4.45 22.77
C SER A 168 -23.69 -5.11 23.08
N ARG A 169 -22.62 -4.33 22.98
CA ARG A 169 -21.27 -4.75 23.32
C ARG A 169 -21.37 -5.30 24.73
N ILE A 170 -21.43 -6.64 24.88
CA ILE A 170 -21.36 -7.28 26.19
C ILE A 170 -20.08 -6.70 26.77
N ILE A 171 -20.24 -5.85 27.78
CA ILE A 171 -19.12 -5.30 28.51
C ILE A 171 -18.50 -6.52 29.16
N ARG A 172 -17.52 -7.12 28.48
CA ARG A 172 -16.63 -8.07 29.13
C ARG A 172 -15.87 -7.22 30.12
N ASN A 173 -16.40 -7.14 31.34
CA ASN A 173 -15.63 -6.72 32.49
C ASN A 173 -14.42 -7.65 32.49
N HIS A 174 -13.28 -7.17 32.00
CA HIS A 174 -11.99 -7.75 32.32
C HIS A 174 -11.78 -7.49 33.81
N LYS A 175 -12.45 -8.27 34.66
CA LYS A 175 -11.99 -8.50 36.03
C LYS A 175 -10.74 -9.35 35.89
N ASP A 176 -9.60 -8.69 36.11
CA ASP A 176 -8.33 -9.24 36.57
C ASP A 176 -8.00 -10.65 36.07
N ILE A 177 -7.46 -10.74 34.85
CA ILE A 177 -6.55 -11.85 34.54
C ILE A 177 -5.22 -11.46 35.20
N LYS A 178 -4.97 -11.94 36.42
CA LYS A 178 -3.63 -11.95 37.00
C LYS A 178 -2.74 -12.75 36.04
N THR A 179 -1.72 -12.12 35.50
CA THR A 179 -0.64 -12.78 34.76
C THR A 179 0.11 -13.68 35.73
N ASN A 180 -0.01 -15.00 35.56
CA ASN A 180 1.03 -15.91 36.04
C ASN A 180 2.14 -15.88 34.98
N ASP A 181 3.29 -15.31 35.33
CA ASP A 181 4.51 -15.26 34.54
C ASP A 181 5.11 -16.68 34.40
N ASN A 182 4.52 -17.54 33.58
CA ASN A 182 5.14 -18.79 33.13
C ASN A 182 4.44 -19.35 31.89
N GLN A 183 4.59 -18.71 30.73
CA GLN A 183 4.28 -19.35 29.45
C GLN A 183 5.09 -18.73 28.32
N GLY A 184 6.21 -19.39 28.02
CA GLY A 184 7.10 -19.03 26.93
C GLY A 184 8.01 -20.18 26.53
N GLU A 185 7.50 -21.41 26.43
CA GLU A 185 8.17 -22.50 25.70
C GLU A 185 7.13 -23.55 25.29
N LEU A 186 6.92 -23.68 23.97
CA LEU A 186 6.21 -24.81 23.38
C LEU A 186 7.18 -26.00 23.37
N ALA A 187 7.03 -26.93 24.31
CA ALA A 187 7.81 -28.17 24.29
C ALA A 187 7.41 -29.00 23.06
N LEU A 188 8.31 -29.07 22.08
CA LEU A 188 8.25 -30.06 21.01
C LEU A 188 8.63 -31.41 21.60
N ASP A 189 7.64 -32.25 21.87
CA ASP A 189 7.86 -33.64 22.28
C ASP A 189 8.55 -34.41 21.14
N THR A 190 9.84 -34.67 21.32
CA THR A 190 10.70 -35.40 20.38
C THR A 190 10.86 -36.88 20.76
N SER A 191 10.01 -37.42 21.62
CA SER A 191 10.16 -38.78 22.13
C SER A 191 9.22 -39.80 21.47
N ILE A 192 9.21 -39.87 20.12
CA ILE A 192 8.75 -41.08 19.42
C ILE A 192 9.91 -42.08 19.37
N LYS A 193 10.02 -42.92 20.40
CA LYS A 193 10.88 -44.11 20.35
C LYS A 193 10.16 -45.24 19.60
N TYR A 194 10.52 -45.42 18.33
CA TYR A 194 10.34 -46.71 17.67
C TYR A 194 11.28 -47.72 18.33
N THR A 195 10.72 -48.74 19.01
CA THR A 195 11.48 -49.97 19.27
C THR A 195 10.64 -51.20 18.94
N SER A 196 11.23 -51.99 18.05
CA SER A 196 10.74 -53.21 17.43
C SER A 196 10.56 -54.35 18.43
N SER A 197 9.48 -55.11 18.25
CA SER A 197 9.31 -56.46 18.78
C SER A 197 10.31 -57.44 18.13
N SER A 198 10.99 -58.28 18.93
CA SER A 198 11.20 -59.71 18.64
C SER A 198 12.17 -60.43 19.61
N LYS A 199 11.64 -61.48 20.27
CA LYS A 199 12.23 -62.77 20.68
C LYS A 199 13.30 -62.80 21.79
N LYS A 200 13.02 -63.50 22.89
CA LYS A 200 12.96 -64.98 23.01
C LYS A 200 12.02 -65.37 24.14
#